data_AF-A0A087T6G5-F1
#
_entry.id   AF-A0A087T6G5-F1
#
_cell.length_a   1.000
_cell.length_b   1.000
_cell.length_c   1.000
_cell.angle_alpha   90.00
_cell.angle_beta   90.00
_cell.angle_gamma   90.00
#
_symmetry.space_group_name_H-M   'P 1'
#
loop_
_entity.id
_entity.type
_entity.pdbx_description
1 polymer ?
#
loop_
_entity_poly.entity_id
_entity_poly.type
_entity_poly.pdbx_seq_one_letter_code
_entity_poly.pdbx_strand_id
1 'polypeptide(L)'
;MLIPAAFLGLLTMIYGVSTMNSNIPSKEICDEQGPGDFVMCPQCNRRCDYWRLKEGCLFSKIVHLFDNAVTVGFAVFMSLWATMFMEFWKRKQATLAWEWNLADLDYGMEQIRPEYESTVKNYRLNPVTMAIEPFLPFWSKVYRIAAANSAVLFVV
;
A
#
# COMPACT_ATOMS: atom_id res chain seq x y z
N MET A 1 -1.51 -5.39 -15.03
CA MET A 1 -2.79 -5.13 -15.71
C MET A 1 -3.47 -3.96 -15.02
N LEU A 2 -3.17 -2.73 -15.45
CA LEU A 2 -3.71 -1.52 -14.81
C LEU A 2 -4.81 -0.85 -15.64
N ILE A 3 -4.88 -1.16 -16.93
CA ILE A 3 -5.80 -0.50 -17.89
C ILE A 3 -7.27 -0.60 -17.43
N PRO A 4 -7.80 -1.78 -17.02
CA PRO A 4 -9.20 -1.87 -16.60
C PRO A 4 -9.49 -1.10 -15.30
N ALA A 5 -8.57 -1.15 -14.33
CA ALA A 5 -8.68 -0.41 -13.09
C ALA A 5 -8.60 1.11 -13.31
N ALA A 6 -7.69 1.57 -14.17
CA ALA A 6 -7.56 2.97 -14.54
C ALA A 6 -8.81 3.49 -15.27
N PHE A 7 -9.39 2.68 -16.16
CA PHE A 7 -10.62 3.03 -16.87
C PHE A 7 -11.80 3.22 -15.90
N LEU A 8 -12.03 2.26 -14.99
CA LEU A 8 -13.07 2.36 -13.98
C LEU A 8 -12.83 3.52 -13.01
N GLY A 9 -11.57 3.74 -12.60
CA GLY A 9 -11.21 4.88 -11.76
C GLY A 9 -11.52 6.22 -12.45
N LEU A 10 -11.16 6.37 -13.73
CA LEU A 10 -11.45 7.58 -14.50
C LEU A 10 -12.96 7.80 -14.66
N LEU A 11 -13.75 6.74 -14.86
CA LEU A 11 -15.21 6.83 -14.87
C LEU A 11 -15.77 7.34 -13.54
N THR A 12 -15.26 6.85 -12.40
CA THR A 12 -15.70 7.33 -11.08
C THR A 12 -15.38 8.82 -10.87
N MET A 13 -14.24 9.29 -11.39
CA MET A 13 -13.84 10.68 -11.31
C MET A 13 -14.70 11.57 -12.22
N ILE A 14 -14.98 11.15 -13.46
CA ILE A 14 -15.90 11.86 -14.37
C ILE A 14 -17.30 11.98 -13.76
N TYR A 15 -17.78 10.92 -13.10
CA TYR A 15 -19.04 10.93 -12.38
C TYR A 15 -19.04 11.97 -11.25
N GLY A 16 -17.97 12.01 -10.45
CA GLY A 16 -17.80 13.01 -9.38
C GLY A 16 -17.79 14.45 -9.91
N VAL A 17 -17.09 14.72 -11.03
CA VAL A 17 -17.11 16.05 -11.66
C VAL A 17 -18.52 16.41 -12.14
N SER A 18 -19.22 15.47 -12.77
CA SER A 18 -20.58 15.69 -13.31
C SER A 18 -21.61 15.99 -12.21
N THR A 19 -21.44 15.41 -11.02
CA THR A 19 -22.37 15.54 -9.88
C THR A 19 -21.95 16.61 -8.86
N MET A 20 -20.80 17.24 -9.04
CA MET A 20 -20.23 18.22 -8.09
C MET A 20 -21.12 19.43 -7.82
N ASN A 21 -21.87 19.90 -8.81
CA ASN A 21 -22.74 21.08 -8.67
C ASN A 21 -24.18 20.73 -8.23
N SER A 22 -24.56 19.45 -8.27
CA SER A 22 -25.91 18.99 -7.89
C SER A 22 -25.96 18.38 -6.49
N ASN A 23 -24.80 18.09 -5.89
CA ASN A 23 -24.74 17.51 -4.55
C ASN A 23 -25.22 18.50 -3.46
N ILE A 24 -26.20 18.07 -2.66
CA ILE A 24 -26.88 18.90 -1.66
C ILE A 24 -25.93 19.43 -0.58
N PRO A 25 -25.06 18.61 0.06
CA PRO A 25 -24.14 19.09 1.10
C PRO A 25 -23.12 20.10 0.59
N SER A 26 -22.53 19.87 -0.59
CA SER A 26 -21.60 20.82 -1.20
C SER A 26 -22.29 22.13 -1.57
N LYS A 27 -23.56 22.08 -1.98
CA LYS A 27 -24.34 23.28 -2.29
C LYS A 27 -24.67 24.08 -1.03
N GLU A 28 -25.09 23.41 0.04
CA GLU A 28 -25.38 24.03 1.34
C GLU A 28 -24.15 24.73 1.93
N ILE A 29 -22.98 24.09 1.92
CA ILE A 29 -21.73 24.67 2.43
C ILE A 29 -21.31 25.92 1.64
N CYS A 30 -21.54 25.92 0.32
CA CYS A 30 -21.16 27.02 -0.55
C CYS A 30 -22.20 28.16 -0.62
N ASP A 31 -23.39 28.00 -0.04
CA ASP A 31 -24.48 28.98 -0.11
C ASP A 31 -24.36 30.06 0.97
N GLU A 32 -24.16 31.32 0.54
CA GLU A 32 -24.06 32.48 1.43
C GLU A 32 -25.39 32.86 2.09
N GLN A 33 -26.53 32.56 1.46
CA GLN A 33 -27.85 32.91 2.03
C GLN A 33 -28.41 31.82 2.93
N GLY A 34 -27.73 30.67 3.00
CA GLY A 34 -28.10 29.50 3.78
C GLY A 34 -27.08 29.18 4.88
N PRO A 35 -26.70 27.90 5.06
CA PRO A 35 -25.82 27.49 6.15
C PRO A 35 -24.34 27.87 5.94
N GLY A 36 -23.93 28.34 4.76
CA GLY A 36 -22.56 28.76 4.49
C GLY A 36 -22.12 30.00 5.29
N ASP A 37 -23.05 30.84 5.75
CA ASP A 37 -22.76 32.00 6.62
C ASP A 37 -22.69 31.64 8.11
N PHE A 38 -22.88 30.36 8.47
CA PHE A 38 -22.72 29.93 9.85
C PHE A 38 -21.27 30.07 10.32
N VAL A 39 -21.11 30.76 11.47
CA VAL A 39 -19.83 30.93 12.15
C VAL A 39 -19.51 29.66 12.93
N MET A 40 -18.41 29.03 12.55
CA MET A 40 -17.91 27.81 13.18
C MET A 40 -16.99 28.13 14.35
N CYS A 41 -16.91 27.20 15.31
CA CYS A 41 -16.00 27.32 16.44
C CYS A 41 -14.54 27.22 15.97
N PRO A 42 -13.60 27.90 16.67
CA PRO A 42 -12.18 27.80 16.38
C PRO A 42 -11.67 26.37 16.62
N GLN A 43 -10.72 25.93 15.79
CA GLN A 43 -10.15 24.57 15.87
C GLN A 43 -9.10 24.42 16.99
N CYS A 44 -8.67 25.53 17.62
CA CYS A 44 -7.63 25.51 18.64
C CYS A 44 -8.00 26.33 19.89
N ASN A 45 -7.43 25.96 21.04
CA ASN A 45 -7.74 26.55 22.34
C ASN A 45 -7.21 27.98 22.56
N ARG A 46 -6.17 28.42 21.83
CA ARG A 46 -5.57 29.75 22.00
C ARG A 46 -5.17 30.35 20.66
N ARG A 47 -5.49 31.63 20.44
CA ARG A 47 -5.14 32.41 19.23
C ARG A 47 -5.61 31.78 17.92
N CYS A 48 -6.86 31.31 17.86
CA CYS A 48 -7.54 30.99 16.61
C CYS A 48 -8.78 31.88 16.47
N ASP A 49 -9.00 32.38 15.26
CA ASP A 49 -10.19 33.15 14.93
C ASP A 49 -11.37 32.21 14.61
N TYR A 50 -12.58 32.76 14.72
CA TYR A 50 -13.77 32.11 14.21
C TYR A 50 -13.74 32.14 12.67
N TRP A 51 -14.24 31.09 12.04
CA TRP A 51 -14.22 30.93 10.59
C TRP A 51 -15.63 30.66 10.08
N ARG A 52 -15.93 31.04 8.83
CA ARG A 52 -17.24 30.79 8.22
C ARG A 52 -17.26 29.45 7.51
N LEU A 53 -18.39 28.74 7.56
CA LEU A 53 -18.53 27.43 6.92
C LEU A 53 -18.21 27.46 5.41
N LYS A 54 -18.56 28.56 4.73
CA LYS A 54 -18.25 28.79 3.31
C LYS A 54 -16.76 28.70 2.96
N GLU A 55 -15.86 29.02 3.88
CA GLU A 55 -14.40 28.93 3.63
C GLU A 55 -13.99 27.48 3.29
N GLY A 56 -14.75 26.49 3.77
CA GLY A 56 -14.57 25.06 3.45
C GLY A 56 -15.19 24.59 2.13
N CYS A 57 -15.84 25.47 1.35
CA CYS A 57 -16.55 25.11 0.11
C CYS A 57 -15.65 24.36 -0.91
N LEU A 58 -14.42 24.84 -1.11
CA LEU A 58 -13.47 24.17 -2.01
C LEU A 58 -13.16 22.76 -1.54
N PHE A 59 -12.89 22.59 -0.25
CA PHE A 59 -12.58 21.30 0.35
C PHE A 59 -13.77 20.34 0.24
N SER A 60 -15.00 20.80 0.50
CA SER A 60 -16.21 19.98 0.33
C SER A 60 -16.39 19.49 -1.11
N LYS A 61 -16.10 20.33 -2.11
CA LYS A 61 -16.15 19.94 -3.53
C LYS A 61 -15.08 18.90 -3.87
N ILE A 62 -13.86 19.06 -3.36
CA ILE A 62 -12.78 18.10 -3.54
C ILE A 62 -13.12 16.75 -2.88
N VAL A 63 -13.66 16.78 -1.66
CA VAL A 63 -14.08 15.55 -0.96
C VAL A 63 -15.14 14.82 -1.77
N HIS A 64 -16.18 15.50 -2.25
CA HIS A 64 -17.21 14.85 -3.07
C HIS A 64 -16.70 14.28 -4.40
N LEU A 65 -15.66 14.91 -4.99
CA LEU A 65 -15.04 14.39 -6.21
C LEU A 65 -14.45 12.99 -5.99
N PHE A 66 -13.82 12.75 -4.84
CA PHE A 66 -13.16 11.48 -4.50
C PHE A 66 -14.04 10.53 -3.67
N ASP A 67 -15.02 11.04 -2.94
CA ASP A 67 -15.89 10.31 -2.05
C ASP A 67 -17.35 10.48 -2.49
N ASN A 68 -17.73 9.70 -3.50
CA ASN A 68 -19.07 9.69 -4.08
C ASN A 68 -19.66 8.27 -3.98
N ALA A 69 -20.96 8.12 -4.21
CA ALA A 69 -21.60 6.80 -4.09
C ALA A 69 -20.99 5.72 -5.01
N VAL A 70 -20.38 6.11 -6.13
CA VAL A 70 -19.76 5.20 -7.11
C VAL A 70 -18.39 4.70 -6.61
N THR A 71 -17.66 5.48 -5.80
CA THR A 71 -16.34 5.07 -5.29
C THR A 71 -16.43 3.88 -4.34
N VAL A 72 -17.56 3.70 -3.65
CA VAL A 72 -17.85 2.49 -2.86
C VAL A 72 -17.85 1.24 -3.75
N GLY A 73 -18.51 1.31 -4.91
CA GLY A 73 -18.51 0.22 -5.89
C GLY A 73 -17.13 -0.02 -6.48
N PHE A 74 -16.37 1.05 -6.74
CA PHE A 74 -14.98 0.94 -7.20
C PHE A 74 -14.07 0.30 -6.14
N ALA A 75 -14.26 0.57 -4.85
CA ALA A 75 -13.49 -0.06 -3.78
C ALA A 75 -13.71 -1.59 -3.73
N VAL A 76 -14.96 -2.04 -3.91
CA VAL A 76 -15.28 -3.48 -4.03
C VAL A 76 -14.64 -4.08 -5.29
N PHE A 77 -14.67 -3.36 -6.41
CA PHE A 77 -13.96 -3.81 -7.60
C PHE A 77 -12.45 -3.93 -7.36
N MET A 78 -11.82 -2.95 -6.69
CA MET A 78 -10.38 -2.93 -6.44
C MET A 78 -9.93 -4.08 -5.53
N SER A 79 -10.74 -4.47 -4.54
CA SER A 79 -10.41 -5.60 -3.67
C SER A 79 -10.41 -6.93 -4.43
N LEU A 80 -11.42 -7.15 -5.27
CA LEU A 80 -11.48 -8.32 -6.16
C LEU A 80 -10.37 -8.27 -7.22
N TRP A 81 -10.14 -7.10 -7.82
CA TRP A 81 -9.12 -6.89 -8.85
C TRP A 81 -7.71 -7.19 -8.33
N ALA A 82 -7.40 -6.80 -7.09
CA ALA A 82 -6.11 -7.10 -6.47
C ALA A 82 -5.85 -8.61 -6.38
N THR A 83 -6.86 -9.39 -5.96
CA THR A 83 -6.73 -10.86 -5.91
C THR A 83 -6.58 -11.47 -7.31
N MET A 84 -7.38 -11.03 -8.26
CA MET A 84 -7.33 -11.50 -9.65
C MET A 84 -5.97 -11.16 -10.31
N PHE A 85 -5.44 -9.98 -10.02
CA PHE A 85 -4.13 -9.55 -10.49
C PHE A 85 -3.01 -10.46 -9.96
N MET A 86 -3.03 -10.79 -8.67
CA MET A 86 -2.03 -11.70 -8.08
C MET A 86 -2.09 -13.10 -8.71
N GLU A 87 -3.28 -13.64 -8.95
CA GLU A 87 -3.43 -14.95 -9.58
C GLU A 87 -2.99 -14.95 -11.06
N PHE A 88 -3.33 -13.91 -11.83
CA PHE A 88 -2.82 -13.77 -13.18
C PHE A 88 -1.31 -13.57 -13.22
N TRP A 89 -0.77 -12.84 -12.26
CA TRP A 89 0.67 -12.66 -12.15
C TRP A 89 1.37 -13.98 -11.89
N LYS A 90 0.89 -14.80 -10.93
CA LYS A 90 1.43 -16.14 -10.67
C LYS A 90 1.40 -17.03 -11.92
N ARG A 91 0.29 -17.02 -12.66
CA ARG A 91 0.17 -17.78 -13.91
C ARG A 91 1.16 -17.30 -14.97
N LYS A 92 1.29 -15.99 -15.16
CA LYS A 92 2.24 -15.43 -16.14
C LYS A 92 3.68 -15.69 -15.73
N GLN A 93 3.99 -15.58 -14.44
CA GLN A 93 5.30 -15.91 -13.88
C GLN A 93 5.64 -17.38 -14.13
N ALA A 94 4.70 -18.31 -13.94
CA ALA A 94 4.92 -19.73 -14.23
C ALA A 94 5.18 -19.99 -15.72
N THR A 95 4.42 -19.36 -16.62
CA THR A 95 4.67 -19.45 -18.06
C THR A 95 6.05 -18.90 -18.44
N LEU A 96 6.43 -17.73 -17.91
CA LEU A 96 7.74 -17.14 -18.17
C LEU A 96 8.87 -17.99 -17.59
N ALA A 97 8.69 -18.55 -16.39
CA ALA A 97 9.67 -19.43 -15.78
C ALA A 97 9.90 -20.69 -16.62
N TRP A 98 8.85 -21.24 -17.23
CA TRP A 98 8.99 -22.36 -18.16
C TRP A 98 9.64 -21.93 -19.48
N GLU A 99 9.17 -20.84 -20.11
CA GLU A 99 9.73 -20.32 -21.37
C GLU A 99 11.21 -19.97 -21.26
N TRP A 100 11.65 -19.47 -20.11
CA TRP A 100 13.04 -19.10 -19.83
C TRP A 100 13.86 -20.23 -19.20
N ASN A 101 13.29 -21.44 -19.08
CA ASN A 101 13.93 -22.61 -18.47
C ASN A 101 14.46 -22.35 -17.04
N LEU A 102 13.72 -21.57 -16.27
CA LEU A 102 13.98 -21.24 -14.86
C LEU A 102 13.21 -22.15 -13.88
N ALA A 103 12.37 -23.05 -14.39
CA ALA A 103 11.55 -23.94 -13.56
C ALA A 103 12.37 -24.94 -12.73
N ASP A 104 13.55 -25.35 -13.25
CA ASP A 104 14.41 -26.37 -12.65
C ASP A 104 15.63 -25.79 -11.91
N LEU A 105 15.59 -24.52 -11.51
CA LEU A 105 16.61 -23.95 -10.64
C LEU A 105 16.53 -24.62 -9.26
N ASP A 106 17.43 -25.57 -9.03
CA ASP A 106 17.50 -26.31 -7.78
C ASP A 106 18.00 -25.41 -6.65
N TYR A 107 17.13 -25.09 -5.69
CA TYR A 107 17.46 -24.30 -4.49
C TYR A 107 18.59 -24.94 -3.66
N GLY A 108 18.84 -26.25 -3.84
CA GLY A 108 19.94 -26.96 -3.17
C GLY A 108 21.34 -26.62 -3.70
N MET A 109 21.45 -25.98 -4.87
CA MET A 109 22.74 -25.62 -5.48
C MET A 109 23.11 -24.14 -5.34
N GLU A 110 22.33 -23.36 -4.58
CA GLU A 110 22.67 -21.96 -4.33
C GLU A 110 23.96 -21.87 -3.50
N GLN A 111 24.97 -21.20 -4.04
CA GLN A 111 26.24 -21.00 -3.34
C GLN A 111 26.05 -20.11 -2.11
N ILE A 112 26.80 -20.41 -1.05
CA ILE A 112 26.76 -19.61 0.17
C ILE A 112 27.31 -18.21 -0.12
N ARG A 113 26.63 -17.19 0.42
CA ARG A 113 27.06 -15.79 0.23
C ARG A 113 28.44 -15.57 0.86
N PRO A 114 29.40 -14.95 0.15
CA PRO A 114 30.80 -14.83 0.62
C PRO A 114 30.94 -13.99 1.91
N GLU A 115 30.07 -13.01 2.12
CA GLU A 115 30.02 -12.23 3.36
C GLU A 115 29.68 -13.09 4.59
N TYR A 116 28.84 -14.10 4.39
CA TYR A 116 28.48 -15.04 5.44
C TYR A 116 29.63 -16.01 5.73
N GLU A 117 30.28 -16.53 4.68
CA GLU A 117 31.44 -17.42 4.82
C GLU A 117 32.61 -16.76 5.54
N SER A 118 32.91 -15.49 5.22
CA SER A 118 34.02 -14.75 5.84
C SER A 118 33.77 -14.37 7.30
N THR A 119 32.50 -14.18 7.70
CA THR A 119 32.15 -13.69 9.03
C THR A 119 31.92 -14.82 10.05
N VAL A 120 31.44 -15.97 9.59
CA VAL A 120 31.05 -17.08 10.46
C VAL A 120 32.24 -17.98 10.77
N LYS A 121 32.49 -18.21 12.07
CA LYS A 121 33.63 -19.01 12.57
C LYS A 121 33.27 -20.47 12.86
N ASN A 122 31.99 -20.80 12.90
CA ASN A 122 31.51 -22.13 13.27
C ASN A 122 31.20 -22.92 12.01
N TYR A 123 31.63 -24.18 11.96
CA TYR A 123 31.41 -25.08 10.83
C TYR A 123 30.72 -26.37 11.28
N ARG A 124 29.92 -26.96 10.39
CA ARG A 124 29.24 -28.24 10.62
C ARG A 124 29.28 -29.07 9.34
N LEU A 125 29.42 -30.39 9.48
CA LEU A 125 29.27 -31.32 8.35
C LEU A 125 27.78 -31.42 7.99
N ASN A 126 27.44 -31.08 6.75
CA ASN A 126 26.10 -31.25 6.22
C ASN A 126 25.85 -32.74 5.93
N PRO A 127 24.77 -33.35 6.45
CA PRO A 127 24.51 -34.79 6.30
C PRO A 127 24.14 -35.20 4.86
N VAL A 128 23.73 -34.27 4.00
CA VAL A 128 23.30 -34.56 2.62
C VAL A 128 24.45 -34.37 1.63
N THR A 129 25.14 -33.23 1.68
CA THR A 129 26.23 -32.89 0.75
C THR A 129 27.59 -33.45 1.18
N MET A 130 27.71 -33.91 2.43
CA MET A 130 28.98 -34.31 3.07
C MET A 130 30.06 -33.21 3.03
N ALA A 131 29.67 -31.96 2.80
CA ALA A 131 30.54 -30.81 2.81
C ALA A 131 30.58 -30.15 4.21
N ILE A 132 31.73 -29.55 4.55
CA ILE A 132 31.86 -28.73 5.76
C ILE A 132 31.35 -27.33 5.45
N GLU A 133 30.24 -26.95 6.06
CA GLU A 133 29.54 -25.69 5.78
C GLU A 133 29.53 -24.76 7.01
N PRO A 134 29.65 -23.44 6.83
CA PRO A 134 29.54 -22.47 7.92
C PRO A 134 28.11 -22.44 8.50
N PHE A 135 28.00 -22.54 9.82
CA PHE A 135 26.72 -22.63 10.52
C PHE A 135 26.61 -21.61 11.65
N LEU A 136 25.50 -20.87 11.72
CA LEU A 136 25.20 -19.96 12.82
C LEU A 136 24.29 -20.65 13.86
N PRO A 137 24.70 -20.73 15.14
CA PRO A 137 23.87 -21.34 16.17
C PRO A 137 22.55 -20.58 16.35
N PHE A 138 21.50 -21.34 16.64
CA PHE A 138 20.11 -20.85 16.66
C PHE A 138 19.94 -19.61 17.53
N TRP A 139 20.44 -19.63 18.78
CA TRP A 139 20.31 -18.51 19.71
C TRP A 139 21.01 -17.23 19.23
N SER A 140 22.19 -17.36 18.61
CA SER A 140 22.87 -16.21 18.02
C SER A 140 22.14 -15.66 16.79
N LYS A 141 21.54 -16.54 15.97
CA LYS A 141 20.69 -16.14 14.84
C LYS A 141 19.46 -15.36 15.32
N VAL A 142 18.76 -15.89 16.34
CA VAL A 142 17.57 -15.25 16.93
C VAL A 142 17.92 -13.89 17.52
N TYR A 143 18.99 -13.78 18.30
CA TYR A 143 19.43 -12.50 18.87
C TYR A 143 19.70 -11.45 17.79
N ARG A 144 20.43 -11.83 16.72
CA ARG A 144 20.75 -10.91 15.61
C ARG A 144 19.51 -10.46 14.84
N ILE A 145 18.57 -11.38 14.58
CA ILE A 145 17.30 -11.05 13.91
C ILE A 145 16.45 -10.14 14.80
N ALA A 146 16.36 -10.42 16.10
CA ALA A 146 15.62 -9.60 17.05
C ALA A 146 16.22 -8.18 17.15
N ALA A 147 17.54 -8.07 17.25
CA ALA A 147 18.23 -6.79 17.28
C ALA A 147 18.02 -6.00 15.98
N ALA A 148 18.09 -6.65 14.81
CA ALA A 148 17.83 -6.02 13.53
C ALA A 148 16.38 -5.51 13.42
N ASN A 149 15.40 -6.34 13.80
CA ASN A 149 13.98 -5.93 13.81
C ASN A 149 13.73 -4.79 14.79
N SER A 150 14.36 -4.82 15.98
CA SER A 150 14.28 -3.74 16.95
C SER A 150 14.84 -2.44 16.37
N ALA A 151 16.01 -2.47 15.73
CA ALA A 151 16.59 -1.29 15.11
C ALA A 151 15.67 -0.69 14.03
N VAL A 152 15.08 -1.53 13.18
CA VAL A 152 14.11 -1.08 12.17
C VAL A 152 12.89 -0.42 12.83
N LEU A 153 12.36 -1.00 13.91
CA LEU A 153 11.22 -0.43 14.64
C LEU A 153 11.51 0.92 15.30
N PHE A 154 12.74 1.19 15.70
CA PHE A 154 13.13 2.47 16.32
C PHE A 154 13.56 3.53 15.29
N VAL A 155 13.81 3.14 14.04
CA VAL A 155 14.22 4.05 12.95
C VAL A 155 13.03 4.55 12.14
N VAL A 156 11.92 3.82 12.11
CA VAL A 156 10.61 4.27 11.58
C VAL A 156 9.92 5.15 12.61
#